data_AF-A0A455VN22-F1
#
_entry.id   AF-A0A455VN22-F1
#
_cell.length_a   1.000
_cell.length_b   1.000
_cell.length_c   1.000
_cell.angle_alpha   90.00
_cell.angle_beta   90.00
_cell.angle_gamma   90.00
#
_symmetry.space_group_name_H-M   'P 1'
#
loop_
_entity.id
_entity.type
_entity.pdbx_description
1 polymer ?
#
loop_
_entity_poly.entity_id
_entity_poly.type
_entity_poly.pdbx_seq_one_letter_code
_entity_poly.pdbx_strand_id
1 'polypeptide(L)'
;MMKDINIDFGAITIDNSILMSEGYKFHEGLLAQMSQFKKSPVQVIQPDIIHNEAIKHIEKEIYNARSSIHQAIRSANKQLNINKSDLSRAEELLSVVGTDKEIATKKLNEYYEFIGAEKIDASKYVELSELMDLYFNTHAPFENVKNKKNEFPDAIALLSIDSWADAHDLKVIAVSQDKGWKEFSEDCYRIKVVSSLAEALEIFQPHNKVLSIIYKIREDSLFADKNHILEQIKVKIIDGLDSADIYIEANSLMFLEWDDVFASYISHKLDNDINGSVSVNVVRIDDGLIVLKLGATVKVEVAARFYFSSKDPVDRDYVRLRGYVCKTTESFHTDILLTLSGDFSKDFEEIEVDEIEVVETINEGHFLEVELEWPDEYD
;
A
#
# COMPACT_ATOMS: atom_id res chain seq x y z
N MET A 1 28.84 -20.29 5.70
CA MET A 1 28.13 -21.52 5.27
C MET A 1 26.68 -21.32 5.69
N MET A 2 25.84 -20.83 4.79
CA MET A 2 24.41 -20.68 5.07
C MET A 2 23.87 -22.09 5.30
N LYS A 3 23.32 -22.35 6.49
CA LYS A 3 22.56 -23.56 6.74
C LYS A 3 21.42 -23.57 5.73
N ASP A 4 21.30 -24.65 4.98
CA ASP A 4 20.20 -24.92 4.06
C ASP A 4 18.89 -24.61 4.78
N ILE A 5 18.30 -23.45 4.45
CA ILE A 5 16.92 -23.20 4.78
C ILE A 5 16.19 -24.16 3.85
N ASN A 6 15.53 -25.17 4.42
CA ASN A 6 14.63 -26.02 3.67
C ASN A 6 13.40 -25.18 3.31
N ILE A 7 13.59 -24.23 2.40
CA ILE A 7 12.49 -23.45 1.84
C ILE A 7 11.90 -24.35 0.77
N ASP A 8 10.67 -24.80 0.99
CA ASP A 8 9.90 -25.52 -0.04
C ASP A 8 9.71 -24.66 -1.31
N PHE A 9 10.09 -23.39 -1.28
CA PHE A 9 9.92 -22.37 -2.32
C PHE A 9 11.25 -21.69 -2.66
N GLY A 10 11.58 -21.63 -3.95
CA GLY A 10 12.81 -21.00 -4.44
C GLY A 10 12.59 -19.63 -5.08
N ALA A 11 11.33 -19.20 -5.23
CA ALA A 11 11.02 -17.97 -5.92
C ALA A 11 9.74 -17.30 -5.39
N ILE A 12 9.61 -16.00 -5.66
CA ILE A 12 8.46 -15.17 -5.32
C ILE A 12 8.09 -14.27 -6.51
N THR A 13 6.80 -14.07 -6.72
CA THR A 13 6.23 -13.13 -7.70
C THR A 13 5.08 -12.36 -7.07
N ILE A 14 4.89 -11.12 -7.52
CA ILE A 14 3.85 -10.23 -6.99
C ILE A 14 2.86 -9.90 -8.12
N ASP A 15 1.57 -10.07 -7.87
CA ASP A 15 0.53 -9.62 -8.78
C ASP A 15 0.45 -8.07 -8.80
N ASN A 16 0.00 -7.48 -9.91
CA ASN A 16 -0.20 -6.05 -10.04
C ASN A 16 -1.18 -5.50 -8.98
N SER A 17 -2.18 -6.29 -8.59
CA SER A 17 -3.14 -5.91 -7.54
C SER A 17 -2.45 -5.59 -6.21
N ILE A 18 -1.41 -6.34 -5.86
CA ILE A 18 -0.61 -6.13 -4.64
C ILE A 18 0.31 -4.92 -4.78
N LEU A 19 0.97 -4.74 -5.95
CA LEU A 19 1.77 -3.54 -6.19
C LEU A 19 0.92 -2.26 -6.08
N MET A 20 -0.33 -2.34 -6.55
CA MET A 20 -1.30 -1.25 -6.47
C MET A 20 -1.81 -1.02 -5.04
N SER A 21 -2.12 -2.07 -4.28
CA SER A 21 -2.56 -1.93 -2.88
C SER A 21 -1.47 -1.31 -2.00
N GLU A 22 -0.21 -1.64 -2.24
CA GLU A 22 0.95 -1.02 -1.56
C GLU A 22 1.30 0.37 -2.15
N GLY A 23 0.44 0.95 -2.99
CA GLY A 23 0.57 2.31 -3.52
C GLY A 23 1.77 2.54 -4.44
N TYR A 24 2.40 1.47 -4.97
CA TYR A 24 3.68 1.54 -5.69
C TYR A 24 4.77 2.30 -4.92
N LYS A 25 4.74 2.22 -3.58
CA LYS A 25 5.73 2.78 -2.66
C LYS A 25 6.97 1.88 -2.60
N PHE A 26 7.69 1.79 -3.72
CA PHE A 26 8.77 0.81 -3.95
C PHE A 26 9.94 0.82 -2.95
N HIS A 27 10.15 1.93 -2.24
CA HIS A 27 11.26 2.10 -1.30
C HIS A 27 10.80 2.28 0.15
N GLU A 28 9.52 2.01 0.41
CA GLU A 28 8.86 2.10 1.70
C GLU A 28 8.03 0.81 1.93
N GLY A 29 7.56 0.59 3.14
CA GLY A 29 6.62 -0.48 3.47
C GLY A 29 7.15 -1.89 3.16
N LEU A 30 6.22 -2.79 2.81
CA LEU A 30 6.53 -4.19 2.56
C LEU A 30 7.25 -4.39 1.21
N LEU A 31 7.01 -3.53 0.23
CA LEU A 31 7.72 -3.57 -1.05
C LEU A 31 9.22 -3.32 -0.86
N ALA A 32 9.62 -2.42 0.03
CA ALA A 32 11.04 -2.22 0.35
C ALA A 32 11.71 -3.47 0.91
N GLN A 33 10.97 -4.28 1.68
CA GLN A 33 11.48 -5.50 2.31
C GLN A 33 11.80 -6.60 1.30
N MET A 34 11.29 -6.55 0.07
CA MET A 34 11.67 -7.45 -1.03
C MET A 34 13.16 -7.37 -1.38
N SER A 35 13.82 -6.26 -1.05
CA SER A 35 15.27 -6.09 -1.24
C SER A 35 16.12 -7.14 -0.52
N GLN A 36 15.58 -7.80 0.51
CA GLN A 36 16.23 -8.90 1.20
C GLN A 36 16.59 -10.06 0.26
N PHE A 37 15.83 -10.24 -0.83
CA PHE A 37 16.04 -11.34 -1.79
C PHE A 37 17.16 -11.07 -2.80
N LYS A 38 17.56 -9.81 -3.03
CA LYS A 38 18.58 -9.44 -4.02
C LYS A 38 19.92 -10.18 -3.87
N LYS A 39 20.27 -10.56 -2.64
CA LYS A 39 21.50 -11.31 -2.32
C LYS A 39 21.21 -12.68 -1.68
N SER A 40 19.98 -13.16 -1.81
CA SER A 40 19.55 -14.45 -1.28
C SER A 40 19.43 -15.47 -2.43
N PRO A 41 19.31 -16.77 -2.12
CA PRO A 41 19.03 -17.79 -3.13
C PRO A 41 17.59 -17.74 -3.68
N VAL A 42 16.69 -16.96 -3.05
CA VAL A 42 15.30 -16.81 -3.49
C VAL A 42 15.26 -15.88 -4.70
N GLN A 43 14.65 -16.34 -5.79
CA GLN A 43 14.53 -15.56 -7.02
C GLN A 43 13.25 -14.73 -7.00
N VAL A 44 13.36 -13.43 -7.21
CA VAL A 44 12.18 -12.59 -7.45
C VAL A 44 11.93 -12.60 -8.95
N ILE A 45 10.77 -13.10 -9.38
CA ILE A 45 10.39 -13.16 -10.79
C ILE A 45 9.17 -12.31 -11.04
N GLN A 46 9.07 -11.74 -12.25
CA GLN A 46 7.93 -10.93 -12.63
C GLN A 46 7.56 -11.17 -14.10
N PRO A 47 6.39 -11.75 -14.38
CA PRO A 47 5.86 -11.86 -15.74
C PRO A 47 5.80 -10.50 -16.45
N ASP A 48 6.20 -10.48 -17.72
CA ASP A 48 6.16 -9.28 -18.55
C ASP A 48 4.74 -8.71 -18.73
N ILE A 49 3.72 -9.56 -18.68
CA ILE A 49 2.32 -9.14 -18.69
C ILE A 49 1.97 -8.27 -17.46
N ILE A 50 2.37 -8.70 -16.26
CA ILE A 50 2.17 -7.93 -15.01
C ILE A 50 3.02 -6.66 -15.03
N HIS A 51 4.26 -6.74 -15.51
CA HIS A 51 5.09 -5.55 -15.73
C HIS A 51 4.38 -4.52 -16.61
N ASN A 52 3.81 -4.93 -17.74
CA ASN A 52 3.11 -4.02 -18.65
C ASN A 52 1.85 -3.40 -18.03
N GLU A 53 1.17 -4.11 -17.13
CA GLU A 53 0.04 -3.57 -16.37
C GLU A 53 0.50 -2.54 -15.35
N ALA A 54 1.52 -2.85 -14.56
CA ALA A 54 2.11 -1.92 -13.61
C ALA A 54 2.55 -0.61 -14.30
N ILE A 55 3.18 -0.69 -15.47
CA ILE A 55 3.54 0.50 -16.26
C ILE A 55 2.31 1.36 -16.58
N LYS A 56 1.21 0.77 -17.06
CA LYS A 56 -0.01 1.53 -17.39
C LYS A 56 -0.62 2.21 -16.17
N HIS A 57 -0.61 1.53 -15.02
CA HIS A 57 -1.14 2.10 -13.78
C HIS A 57 -0.27 3.25 -13.28
N ILE A 58 1.05 3.05 -13.21
CA ILE A 58 1.99 4.11 -12.80
C ILE A 58 1.91 5.30 -13.77
N GLU A 59 1.82 5.05 -15.08
CA GLU A 59 1.65 6.09 -16.11
C GLU A 59 0.40 6.94 -15.84
N LYS A 60 -0.72 6.30 -15.49
CA LYS A 60 -1.96 6.99 -15.16
C LYS A 60 -1.83 7.86 -13.90
N GLU A 61 -1.17 7.37 -12.85
CA GLU A 61 -0.94 8.15 -11.63
C GLU A 61 -0.03 9.36 -11.88
N ILE A 62 1.02 9.20 -12.67
CA ILE A 62 1.90 10.31 -13.09
C ILE A 62 1.11 11.34 -13.90
N TYR A 63 0.28 10.89 -14.85
CA TYR A 63 -0.58 11.76 -15.63
C TYR A 63 -1.54 12.55 -14.74
N ASN A 64 -2.19 11.89 -13.77
CA ASN A 64 -3.11 12.52 -12.83
C ASN A 64 -2.39 13.61 -12.02
N ALA A 65 -1.22 13.29 -11.45
CA ALA A 65 -0.42 14.25 -10.69
C ALA A 65 -0.01 15.48 -11.54
N ARG A 66 0.47 15.26 -12.76
CA ARG A 66 0.79 16.35 -13.71
C ARG A 66 -0.43 17.20 -14.06
N SER A 67 -1.57 16.56 -14.30
CA SER A 67 -2.82 17.25 -14.61
C SER A 67 -3.26 18.15 -13.45
N SER A 68 -3.18 17.65 -12.21
CA SER A 68 -3.49 18.41 -10.99
C SER A 68 -2.57 19.62 -10.82
N ILE A 69 -1.26 19.46 -11.03
CA ILE A 69 -0.29 20.57 -11.01
C ILE A 69 -0.68 21.64 -12.04
N HIS A 70 -0.91 21.24 -13.29
CA HIS A 70 -1.28 22.19 -14.34
C HIS A 70 -2.62 22.88 -14.03
N GLN A 71 -3.58 22.18 -13.45
CA GLN A 71 -4.87 22.76 -13.05
C GLN A 71 -4.69 23.79 -11.94
N ALA A 72 -3.88 23.48 -10.92
CA ALA A 72 -3.57 24.39 -9.83
C ALA A 72 -2.89 25.67 -10.33
N ILE A 73 -1.87 25.54 -11.20
CA ILE A 73 -1.14 26.67 -11.80
C ILE A 73 -2.08 27.55 -12.64
N ARG A 74 -2.93 26.96 -13.49
CA ARG A 74 -3.92 27.70 -14.28
C ARG A 74 -4.92 28.45 -13.40
N SER A 75 -5.42 27.80 -12.37
CA SER A 75 -6.38 28.38 -11.42
C SER A 75 -5.75 29.57 -10.67
N ALA A 76 -4.54 29.39 -10.14
CA ALA A 76 -3.79 30.42 -9.44
C ALA A 76 -3.51 31.63 -10.34
N ASN A 77 -3.06 31.41 -11.58
CA ASN A 77 -2.84 32.50 -12.52
C ASN A 77 -4.11 33.31 -12.79
N LYS A 78 -5.24 32.63 -13.00
CA LYS A 78 -6.53 33.27 -13.29
C LYS A 78 -6.96 34.25 -12.18
N GLN A 79 -6.67 33.92 -10.92
CA GLN A 79 -7.09 34.72 -9.77
C GLN A 79 -6.05 35.75 -9.33
N LEU A 80 -4.76 35.45 -9.47
CA LEU A 80 -3.68 36.22 -8.89
C LEU A 80 -2.88 37.05 -9.90
N ASN A 81 -3.10 36.86 -11.21
CA ASN A 81 -2.36 37.53 -12.29
C ASN A 81 -0.84 37.39 -12.13
N ILE A 82 -0.38 36.16 -11.86
CA ILE A 82 1.03 35.83 -11.67
C ILE A 82 1.79 36.15 -12.96
N ASN A 83 3.00 36.71 -12.84
CA ASN A 83 3.80 36.98 -14.02
C ASN A 83 4.16 35.67 -14.75
N LYS A 84 4.32 35.77 -16.07
CA LYS A 84 4.57 34.60 -16.92
C LYS A 84 5.87 33.85 -16.58
N SER A 85 6.92 34.58 -16.16
CA SER A 85 8.22 33.98 -15.82
C SER A 85 8.16 33.11 -14.56
N ASP A 86 7.39 33.51 -13.55
CA ASP A 86 7.22 32.76 -12.31
C ASP A 86 6.31 31.55 -12.52
N LEU A 87 5.30 31.65 -13.39
CA LEU A 87 4.50 30.49 -13.80
C LEU A 87 5.35 29.44 -14.51
N SER A 88 6.17 29.85 -15.48
CA SER A 88 7.07 28.91 -16.18
C SER A 88 8.08 28.28 -15.23
N ARG A 89 8.59 29.04 -14.26
CA ARG A 89 9.49 28.49 -13.23
C ARG A 89 8.78 27.51 -12.30
N ALA A 90 7.54 27.78 -11.92
CA ALA A 90 6.73 26.86 -11.10
C ALA A 90 6.43 25.56 -11.86
N GLU A 91 6.04 25.64 -13.14
CA GLU A 91 5.85 24.48 -14.01
C GLU A 91 7.13 23.66 -14.14
N GLU A 92 8.28 24.30 -14.31
CA GLU A 92 9.58 23.62 -14.40
C GLU A 92 9.98 22.93 -13.09
N LEU A 93 9.77 23.59 -11.94
CA LEU A 93 10.11 23.03 -10.62
C LEU A 93 9.23 21.84 -10.21
N LEU A 94 7.96 21.85 -10.63
CA LEU A 94 6.99 20.80 -10.28
C LEU A 94 6.87 19.72 -11.36
N SER A 95 7.60 19.84 -12.47
CA SER A 95 7.57 18.87 -13.55
C SER A 95 8.81 17.98 -13.54
N VAL A 96 8.59 16.69 -13.83
CA VAL A 96 9.67 15.73 -14.08
C VAL A 96 9.91 15.67 -15.58
N VAL A 97 11.16 15.59 -16.04
CA VAL A 97 11.48 15.46 -17.47
C VAL A 97 11.14 14.05 -17.98
N GLY A 98 10.49 13.96 -19.15
CA GLY A 98 10.14 12.70 -19.82
C GLY A 98 8.64 12.50 -20.03
N THR A 99 8.26 11.56 -20.88
CA THR A 99 6.87 11.11 -21.02
C THR A 99 6.42 10.33 -19.78
N ASP A 100 5.11 10.28 -19.51
CA ASP A 100 4.55 9.54 -18.37
C ASP A 100 5.01 8.08 -18.38
N LYS A 101 4.99 7.47 -19.58
CA LYS A 101 5.46 6.10 -19.82
C LYS A 101 6.97 5.93 -19.54
N GLU A 102 7.83 6.86 -19.96
CA GLU A 102 9.27 6.77 -19.70
C GLU A 102 9.57 6.83 -18.19
N ILE A 103 8.88 7.70 -17.46
CA ILE A 103 9.03 7.83 -16.01
C ILE A 103 8.52 6.56 -15.30
N ALA A 104 7.34 6.06 -15.68
CA ALA A 104 6.79 4.81 -15.17
C ALA A 104 7.76 3.63 -15.41
N THR A 105 8.29 3.52 -16.63
CA THR A 105 9.25 2.49 -17.03
C THR A 105 10.52 2.55 -16.20
N LYS A 106 11.08 3.75 -16.04
CA LYS A 106 12.27 3.97 -15.23
C LYS A 106 12.02 3.57 -13.77
N LYS A 107 10.94 4.07 -13.17
CA LYS A 107 10.60 3.82 -11.76
C LYS A 107 10.45 2.31 -11.46
N LEU A 108 9.77 1.57 -12.33
CA LEU A 108 9.57 0.13 -12.14
C LEU A 108 10.87 -0.67 -12.38
N ASN A 109 11.67 -0.30 -13.38
CA ASN A 109 12.95 -0.97 -13.62
C ASN A 109 13.95 -0.72 -12.47
N GLU A 110 14.01 0.49 -11.93
CA GLU A 110 14.83 0.81 -10.75
C GLU A 110 14.40 -0.05 -9.55
N TYR A 111 13.09 -0.26 -9.37
CA TYR A 111 12.59 -1.18 -8.34
C TYR A 111 13.02 -2.63 -8.58
N TYR A 112 12.91 -3.15 -9.81
CA TYR A 112 13.38 -4.49 -10.13
C TYR A 112 14.88 -4.65 -9.88
N GLU A 113 15.68 -3.64 -10.23
CA GLU A 113 17.11 -3.63 -9.90
C GLU A 113 17.34 -3.60 -8.39
N PHE A 114 16.56 -2.81 -7.64
CA PHE A 114 16.65 -2.71 -6.18
C PHE A 114 16.39 -4.04 -5.46
N ILE A 115 15.41 -4.81 -5.93
CA ILE A 115 15.02 -6.11 -5.34
C ILE A 115 15.70 -7.31 -5.99
N GLY A 116 16.40 -7.12 -7.10
CA GLY A 116 17.03 -8.19 -7.88
C GLY A 116 16.02 -9.04 -8.66
N ALA A 117 14.93 -8.45 -9.13
CA ALA A 117 13.89 -9.15 -9.88
C ALA A 117 14.30 -9.46 -11.32
N GLU A 118 13.98 -10.66 -11.76
CA GLU A 118 14.04 -11.09 -13.15
C GLU A 118 12.69 -10.91 -13.83
N LYS A 119 12.67 -10.21 -14.96
CA LYS A 119 11.48 -10.17 -15.81
C LYS A 119 11.43 -11.41 -16.71
N ILE A 120 10.38 -12.21 -16.56
CA ILE A 120 10.18 -13.41 -17.39
C ILE A 120 9.30 -13.07 -18.61
N ASP A 121 9.69 -13.60 -19.77
CA ASP A 121 9.03 -13.38 -21.05
C ASP A 121 7.97 -14.46 -21.27
N ALA A 122 6.69 -14.09 -21.17
CA ALA A 122 5.58 -15.03 -21.30
C ALA A 122 5.61 -15.80 -22.63
N SER A 123 6.15 -15.23 -23.69
CA SER A 123 6.22 -15.90 -25.01
C SER A 123 7.11 -17.14 -25.03
N LYS A 124 7.98 -17.31 -24.02
CA LYS A 124 8.84 -18.49 -23.87
C LYS A 124 8.22 -19.61 -23.04
N TYR A 125 7.17 -19.30 -22.28
CA TYR A 125 6.64 -20.17 -21.23
C TYR A 125 5.15 -20.50 -21.41
N VAL A 126 4.42 -19.71 -22.20
CA VAL A 126 2.99 -19.90 -22.44
C VAL A 126 2.75 -20.58 -23.77
N GLU A 127 2.16 -21.77 -23.73
CA GLU A 127 1.65 -22.47 -24.91
C GLU A 127 0.22 -22.02 -25.23
N LEU A 128 0.00 -21.56 -26.46
CA LEU A 128 -1.30 -21.03 -26.87
C LEU A 128 -2.42 -22.08 -26.77
N SER A 129 -2.12 -23.34 -27.04
CA SER A 129 -3.11 -24.42 -26.90
C SER A 129 -3.61 -24.56 -25.47
N GLU A 130 -2.71 -24.53 -24.49
CA GLU A 130 -3.05 -24.66 -23.07
C GLU A 130 -3.87 -23.46 -22.59
N LEU A 131 -3.47 -22.25 -22.96
CA LEU A 131 -4.23 -21.03 -22.67
C LEU A 131 -5.66 -21.10 -23.22
N MET A 132 -5.82 -21.57 -24.46
CA MET A 132 -7.14 -21.72 -25.07
C MET A 132 -7.96 -22.83 -24.42
N ASP A 133 -7.33 -23.91 -23.96
CA ASP A 133 -8.00 -24.99 -23.23
C ASP A 133 -8.52 -24.52 -21.87
N LEU A 134 -7.76 -23.72 -21.11
CA LEU A 134 -8.24 -23.07 -19.88
C LEU A 134 -9.47 -22.19 -20.17
N TYR A 135 -9.39 -21.36 -21.22
CA TYR A 135 -10.45 -20.44 -21.61
C TYR A 135 -11.76 -21.15 -22.02
N PHE A 136 -11.68 -22.15 -22.90
CA PHE A 136 -12.87 -22.82 -23.44
C PHE A 136 -13.54 -23.73 -22.41
N ASN A 137 -12.74 -24.37 -21.55
CA ASN A 137 -13.26 -25.24 -20.50
C ASN A 137 -13.62 -24.47 -19.21
N THR A 138 -13.33 -23.16 -19.14
CA THR A 138 -13.57 -22.32 -17.96
C THR A 138 -12.88 -22.88 -16.72
N HIS A 139 -11.62 -23.28 -16.90
CA HIS A 139 -10.73 -23.58 -15.77
C HIS A 139 -10.16 -22.27 -15.24
N ALA A 140 -9.80 -22.26 -13.96
CA ALA A 140 -9.13 -21.13 -13.34
C ALA A 140 -7.90 -20.69 -14.18
N PRO A 141 -7.59 -19.39 -14.25
CA PRO A 141 -8.26 -18.28 -13.57
C PRO A 141 -9.55 -17.79 -14.26
N PHE A 142 -10.06 -18.47 -15.29
CA PHE A 142 -11.25 -18.01 -16.00
C PHE A 142 -12.56 -18.29 -15.23
N GLU A 143 -13.35 -17.24 -14.93
CA GLU A 143 -14.67 -17.35 -14.30
C GLU A 143 -15.83 -17.27 -15.32
N ASN A 144 -17.06 -17.55 -14.89
CA ASN A 144 -18.21 -17.68 -15.79
C ASN A 144 -18.87 -16.31 -16.18
N VAL A 145 -18.95 -16.09 -17.51
CA VAL A 145 -19.96 -15.32 -18.28
C VAL A 145 -19.80 -13.80 -18.50
N LYS A 146 -19.14 -12.98 -17.68
CA LYS A 146 -19.10 -11.51 -17.95
C LYS A 146 -17.74 -10.83 -18.13
N ASN A 147 -16.67 -11.31 -17.48
CA ASN A 147 -15.37 -10.63 -17.47
C ASN A 147 -14.19 -11.44 -18.03
N LYS A 148 -14.45 -12.56 -18.72
CA LYS A 148 -13.41 -13.48 -19.25
C LYS A 148 -12.25 -12.84 -20.01
N LYS A 149 -12.49 -11.70 -20.69
CA LYS A 149 -11.42 -10.99 -21.41
C LYS A 149 -10.36 -10.41 -20.46
N ASN A 150 -10.76 -10.01 -19.27
CA ASN A 150 -9.89 -9.38 -18.29
C ASN A 150 -9.04 -10.41 -17.53
N GLU A 151 -9.35 -11.69 -17.66
CA GLU A 151 -8.66 -12.82 -16.98
C GLU A 151 -7.53 -13.40 -17.86
N PHE A 152 -7.41 -12.98 -19.13
CA PHE A 152 -6.29 -13.41 -19.98
C PHE A 152 -4.92 -13.00 -19.45
N PRO A 153 -4.71 -11.76 -18.96
CA PRO A 153 -3.45 -11.40 -18.31
C PRO A 153 -3.08 -12.32 -17.14
N ASP A 154 -4.04 -12.66 -16.29
CA ASP A 154 -3.84 -13.58 -15.15
C ASP A 154 -3.49 -14.99 -15.63
N ALA A 155 -4.21 -15.51 -16.62
CA ALA A 155 -3.93 -16.83 -17.18
C ALA A 155 -2.53 -16.88 -17.81
N ILE A 156 -2.15 -15.84 -18.55
CA ILE A 156 -0.80 -15.72 -19.15
C ILE A 156 0.25 -15.64 -18.04
N ALA A 157 0.02 -14.87 -16.98
CA ALA A 157 0.94 -14.76 -15.85
C ALA A 157 1.13 -16.11 -15.15
N LEU A 158 0.04 -16.78 -14.76
CA LEU A 158 0.06 -18.05 -14.04
C LEU A 158 0.72 -19.18 -14.85
N LEU A 159 0.38 -19.30 -16.15
CA LEU A 159 1.04 -20.25 -17.05
C LEU A 159 2.54 -19.93 -17.21
N SER A 160 2.90 -18.65 -17.31
CA SER A 160 4.31 -18.24 -17.39
C SER A 160 5.07 -18.65 -16.13
N ILE A 161 4.47 -18.43 -14.95
CA ILE A 161 5.05 -18.77 -13.66
C ILE A 161 5.18 -20.29 -13.52
N ASP A 162 4.15 -21.06 -13.86
CA ASP A 162 4.15 -22.52 -13.71
C ASP A 162 5.22 -23.19 -14.61
N SER A 163 5.24 -22.82 -15.89
CA SER A 163 6.23 -23.31 -16.84
C SER A 163 7.66 -22.86 -16.49
N TRP A 164 7.84 -21.63 -15.99
CA TRP A 164 9.14 -21.18 -15.51
C TRP A 164 9.58 -21.99 -14.28
N ALA A 165 8.67 -22.27 -13.35
CA ALA A 165 8.93 -23.03 -12.14
C ALA A 165 9.32 -24.49 -12.48
N ASP A 166 8.63 -25.10 -13.46
CA ASP A 166 8.95 -26.43 -13.98
C ASP A 166 10.36 -26.48 -14.60
N ALA A 167 10.70 -25.49 -15.43
CA ALA A 167 12.00 -25.43 -16.09
C ALA A 167 13.18 -25.27 -15.11
N HIS A 168 12.92 -24.74 -13.91
CA HIS A 168 13.94 -24.51 -12.87
C HIS A 168 13.87 -25.50 -11.70
N ASP A 169 12.90 -26.42 -11.68
CA ASP A 169 12.62 -27.35 -10.58
C ASP A 169 12.44 -26.61 -9.22
N LEU A 170 11.68 -25.50 -9.25
CA LEU A 170 11.40 -24.67 -8.08
C LEU A 170 9.89 -24.61 -7.81
N LYS A 171 9.52 -24.27 -6.57
CA LYS A 171 8.17 -23.77 -6.26
C LYS A 171 8.20 -22.27 -6.05
N VAL A 172 7.08 -21.63 -6.39
CA VAL A 172 6.90 -20.17 -6.39
C VAL A 172 5.82 -19.78 -5.38
N ILE A 173 6.12 -18.77 -4.55
CA ILE A 173 5.10 -18.02 -3.82
C ILE A 173 4.57 -16.92 -4.72
N ALA A 174 3.28 -16.99 -5.06
CA ALA A 174 2.58 -15.95 -5.79
C ALA A 174 1.76 -15.10 -4.80
N VAL A 175 1.98 -13.79 -4.77
CA VAL A 175 1.23 -12.89 -3.90
C VAL A 175 0.10 -12.27 -4.70
N SER A 176 -1.14 -12.62 -4.38
CA SER A 176 -2.34 -12.05 -5.03
C SER A 176 -3.56 -12.17 -4.11
N GLN A 177 -4.45 -11.19 -4.18
CA GLN A 177 -5.79 -11.25 -3.58
C GLN A 177 -6.85 -11.77 -4.57
N ASP A 178 -6.46 -12.03 -5.82
CA ASP A 178 -7.35 -12.50 -6.87
C ASP A 178 -7.78 -13.95 -6.63
N LYS A 179 -9.09 -14.18 -6.76
CA LYS A 179 -9.70 -15.48 -6.52
C LYS A 179 -9.32 -16.49 -7.60
N GLY A 180 -9.18 -16.06 -8.86
CA GLY A 180 -8.76 -16.89 -9.98
C GLY A 180 -7.33 -17.38 -9.83
N TRP A 181 -6.43 -16.55 -9.29
CA TRP A 181 -5.07 -16.99 -8.92
C TRP A 181 -5.09 -18.10 -7.87
N LYS A 182 -5.88 -17.90 -6.80
CA LYS A 182 -6.00 -18.90 -5.74
C LYS A 182 -6.56 -20.23 -6.26
N GLU A 183 -7.66 -20.19 -7.00
CA GLU A 183 -8.30 -21.38 -7.60
C GLU A 183 -7.34 -22.11 -8.56
N PHE A 184 -6.56 -21.39 -9.35
CA PHE A 184 -5.54 -21.99 -10.21
C PHE A 184 -4.49 -22.76 -9.40
N SER A 185 -4.06 -22.19 -8.27
CA SER A 185 -3.04 -22.80 -7.41
C SER A 185 -3.50 -24.05 -6.67
N GLU A 186 -4.81 -24.31 -6.54
CA GLU A 186 -5.33 -25.52 -5.88
C GLU A 186 -5.00 -26.79 -6.67
N ASP A 187 -4.97 -26.69 -8.01
CA ASP A 187 -4.64 -27.78 -8.93
C ASP A 187 -3.17 -27.75 -9.41
N CYS A 188 -2.38 -26.75 -8.99
CA CYS A 188 -0.98 -26.58 -9.37
C CYS A 188 -0.03 -26.85 -8.19
N TYR A 189 0.88 -27.84 -8.33
CA TYR A 189 1.79 -28.21 -7.24
C TYR A 189 2.98 -27.24 -7.06
N ARG A 190 3.31 -26.44 -8.07
CA ARG A 190 4.50 -25.56 -8.09
C ARG A 190 4.21 -24.15 -7.61
N ILE A 191 2.95 -23.71 -7.66
CA ILE A 191 2.56 -22.36 -7.25
C ILE A 191 1.76 -22.46 -5.96
N LYS A 192 2.16 -21.68 -4.95
CA LYS A 192 1.32 -21.42 -3.78
C LYS A 192 0.94 -19.94 -3.77
N VAL A 193 -0.36 -19.68 -3.80
CA VAL A 193 -0.88 -18.32 -3.69
C VAL A 193 -1.09 -17.93 -2.22
N VAL A 194 -0.63 -16.73 -1.87
CA VAL A 194 -0.82 -16.11 -0.56
C VAL A 194 -1.45 -14.72 -0.74
N SER A 195 -2.20 -14.29 0.26
CA SER A 195 -3.10 -13.14 0.15
C SER A 195 -2.46 -11.79 0.44
N SER A 196 -1.26 -11.78 1.04
CA SER A 196 -0.55 -10.56 1.41
C SER A 196 0.95 -10.73 1.28
N LEU A 197 1.64 -9.61 1.06
CA LEU A 197 3.09 -9.59 0.98
C LEU A 197 3.73 -9.96 2.33
N ALA A 198 3.10 -9.59 3.45
CA ALA A 198 3.56 -9.98 4.79
C ALA A 198 3.56 -11.51 4.99
N GLU A 199 2.48 -12.19 4.61
CA GLU A 199 2.38 -13.66 4.63
C GLU A 199 3.47 -14.30 3.75
N ALA A 200 3.70 -13.73 2.56
CA ALA A 200 4.74 -14.20 1.65
C ALA A 200 6.14 -14.07 2.27
N LEU A 201 6.46 -12.90 2.83
CA LEU A 201 7.76 -12.63 3.44
C LEU A 201 8.01 -13.52 4.66
N GLU A 202 6.99 -13.79 5.47
CA GLU A 202 7.08 -14.68 6.63
C GLU A 202 7.43 -16.13 6.24
N ILE A 203 6.91 -16.63 5.11
CA ILE A 203 7.24 -17.99 4.59
C ILE A 203 8.75 -18.14 4.32
N PHE A 204 9.43 -17.07 3.91
CA PHE A 204 10.87 -17.10 3.64
C PHE A 204 11.73 -16.91 4.90
N GLN A 205 11.12 -16.67 6.07
CA GLN A 205 11.87 -16.49 7.31
C GLN A 205 12.19 -17.84 7.99
N PRO A 206 13.34 -17.97 8.68
CA PRO A 206 13.65 -19.17 9.45
C PRO A 206 12.65 -19.39 10.60
N HIS A 207 11.67 -20.28 10.42
CA HIS A 207 10.56 -20.51 11.38
C HIS A 207 11.01 -20.78 12.82
N ASN A 208 12.15 -21.45 13.01
CA ASN A 208 12.71 -21.71 14.33
C ASN A 208 13.19 -20.43 15.03
N LYS A 209 13.75 -19.46 14.29
CA LYS A 209 14.11 -18.14 14.82
C LYS A 209 12.85 -17.29 15.05
N VAL A 210 11.89 -17.29 14.11
CA VAL A 210 10.63 -16.52 14.21
C VAL A 210 9.91 -16.80 15.52
N LEU A 211 9.69 -18.07 15.89
CA LEU A 211 9.01 -18.41 17.14
C LEU A 211 9.74 -17.91 18.38
N SER A 212 11.08 -18.03 18.42
CA SER A 212 11.88 -17.53 19.54
C SER A 212 11.83 -16.01 19.65
N ILE A 213 11.83 -15.29 18.52
CA ILE A 213 11.70 -13.84 18.45
C ILE A 213 10.35 -13.40 19.02
N ILE A 214 9.27 -13.99 18.51
CA ILE A 214 7.92 -13.67 18.95
C ILE A 214 7.75 -13.95 20.45
N TYR A 215 8.27 -15.09 20.93
CA TYR A 215 8.22 -15.43 22.35
C TYR A 215 8.98 -14.41 23.21
N LYS A 216 10.19 -14.02 22.79
CA LYS A 216 11.03 -13.07 23.52
C LYS A 216 10.45 -11.67 23.55
N ILE A 217 9.94 -11.18 22.42
CA ILE A 217 9.23 -9.89 22.34
C ILE A 217 8.02 -9.87 23.28
N ARG A 218 7.32 -10.99 23.41
CA ARG A 218 6.18 -11.13 24.32
C ARG A 218 6.61 -11.19 25.79
N GLU A 219 7.66 -11.93 26.13
CA GLU A 219 8.18 -11.99 27.50
C GLU A 219 8.82 -10.67 27.97
N ASP A 220 9.63 -10.04 27.11
CA ASP A 220 10.32 -8.78 27.41
C ASP A 220 9.36 -7.59 27.53
N SER A 221 8.04 -7.84 27.39
CA SER A 221 7.01 -6.83 27.62
C SER A 221 7.20 -5.62 26.69
N LEU A 222 7.74 -5.85 25.49
CA LEU A 222 7.97 -4.84 24.45
C LEU A 222 6.71 -4.02 24.16
N PHE A 223 5.55 -4.67 24.31
CA PHE A 223 4.23 -4.09 24.11
C PHE A 223 3.37 -4.06 25.38
N ALA A 224 3.97 -4.19 26.58
CA ALA A 224 3.22 -4.00 27.82
C ALA A 224 2.89 -2.52 28.05
N ASP A 225 1.81 -2.25 28.79
CA ASP A 225 1.35 -0.90 29.11
C ASP A 225 2.50 -0.05 29.70
N LYS A 226 2.73 1.13 29.10
CA LYS A 226 3.82 2.09 29.41
C LYS A 226 5.22 1.73 28.91
N ASN A 227 5.33 0.93 27.84
CA ASN A 227 6.61 0.76 27.15
C ASN A 227 6.96 2.00 26.29
N HIS A 228 8.24 2.38 26.25
CA HIS A 228 8.76 3.46 25.41
C HIS A 228 8.44 3.25 23.92
N ILE A 229 8.36 2.01 23.46
CA ILE A 229 8.06 1.66 22.06
C ILE A 229 6.63 2.04 21.67
N LEU A 230 5.65 1.83 22.56
CA LEU A 230 4.26 2.22 22.29
C LEU A 230 4.12 3.74 22.17
N GLU A 231 4.90 4.51 22.95
CA GLU A 231 4.96 5.96 22.80
C GLU A 231 5.65 6.38 21.50
N GLN A 232 6.73 5.70 21.07
CA GLN A 232 7.34 5.97 19.77
C GLN A 232 6.39 5.65 18.60
N ILE A 233 5.66 4.54 18.65
CA ILE A 233 4.60 4.20 17.69
C ILE A 233 3.55 5.31 17.64
N LYS A 234 3.08 5.77 18.80
CA LYS A 234 2.12 6.86 18.89
C LYS A 234 2.64 8.14 18.22
N VAL A 235 3.89 8.53 18.50
CA VAL A 235 4.51 9.71 17.88
C VAL A 235 4.52 9.56 16.36
N LYS A 236 4.94 8.41 15.83
CA LYS A 236 4.95 8.17 14.39
C LYS A 236 3.58 8.16 13.73
N ILE A 237 2.56 7.64 14.42
CA ILE A 237 1.17 7.75 13.96
C ILE A 237 0.77 9.21 13.88
N ILE A 238 1.08 10.03 14.90
CA ILE A 238 0.78 11.47 14.90
C ILE A 238 1.50 12.19 13.76
N ASP A 239 2.79 11.93 13.57
CA ASP A 239 3.58 12.52 12.49
C ASP A 239 2.95 12.21 11.11
N GLY A 240 2.42 10.99 10.93
CA GLY A 240 1.72 10.59 9.69
C GLY A 240 0.36 11.27 9.46
N LEU A 241 -0.27 11.83 10.50
CA LEU A 241 -1.51 12.61 10.36
C LEU A 241 -1.25 14.03 9.85
N ASP A 242 -0.08 14.60 10.13
CA ASP A 242 0.27 15.98 9.70
C ASP A 242 0.39 16.09 8.17
N SER A 243 0.70 14.99 7.49
CA SER A 243 0.79 14.90 6.02
C SER A 243 -0.42 14.24 5.36
N ALA A 244 -1.50 13.98 6.11
CA ALA A 244 -2.68 13.30 5.58
C ALA A 244 -3.43 14.19 4.58
N ASP A 245 -3.66 13.68 3.37
CA ASP A 245 -4.54 14.28 2.38
C ASP A 245 -5.94 13.69 2.54
N ILE A 246 -6.83 14.43 3.24
CA ILE A 246 -8.14 13.94 3.66
C ILE A 246 -9.22 14.51 2.75
N TYR A 247 -9.85 13.63 1.98
CA TYR A 247 -11.05 13.93 1.23
C TYR A 247 -12.28 13.97 2.17
N ILE A 248 -13.14 14.95 2.01
CA ILE A 248 -14.34 15.10 2.83
C ILE A 248 -15.57 14.61 2.07
N GLU A 249 -16.30 13.69 2.69
CA GLU A 249 -17.65 13.31 2.26
C GLU A 249 -18.67 13.96 3.19
N ALA A 250 -19.45 14.90 2.65
CA ALA A 250 -20.47 15.63 3.39
C ALA A 250 -21.67 15.97 2.49
N ASN A 251 -22.88 15.94 3.07
CA ASN A 251 -24.11 16.37 2.41
C ASN A 251 -24.72 17.56 3.13
N SER A 252 -25.38 18.44 2.38
CA SER A 252 -26.16 19.55 2.92
C SER A 252 -27.31 19.91 1.98
N LEU A 253 -28.40 20.45 2.54
CA LEU A 253 -29.48 21.05 1.74
C LEU A 253 -29.02 22.34 1.03
N MET A 254 -27.98 22.99 1.54
CA MET A 254 -27.37 24.18 0.97
C MET A 254 -26.15 23.84 0.13
N PHE A 255 -25.66 24.80 -0.66
CA PHE A 255 -24.38 24.63 -1.33
C PHE A 255 -23.27 24.65 -0.27
N LEU A 256 -22.37 23.67 -0.35
CA LEU A 256 -21.36 23.38 0.67
C LEU A 256 -19.96 23.47 0.07
N GLU A 257 -19.08 24.19 0.74
CA GLU A 257 -17.63 24.20 0.51
C GLU A 257 -16.91 23.92 1.83
N TRP A 258 -15.69 23.41 1.78
CA TRP A 258 -14.86 23.17 2.96
C TRP A 258 -13.39 23.56 2.75
N ASP A 259 -12.74 23.93 3.84
CA ASP A 259 -11.29 24.11 3.96
C ASP A 259 -10.80 23.71 5.36
N ASP A 260 -9.51 23.97 5.65
CA ASP A 260 -8.88 23.71 6.95
C ASP A 260 -9.13 22.29 7.47
N VAL A 261 -8.91 21.28 6.62
CA VAL A 261 -9.10 19.86 6.96
C VAL A 261 -7.86 19.35 7.67
N PHE A 262 -8.03 18.77 8.86
CA PHE A 262 -6.95 18.10 9.59
C PHE A 262 -7.49 16.98 10.47
N ALA A 263 -6.65 15.98 10.75
CA ALA A 263 -6.93 14.90 11.69
C ALA A 263 -6.13 15.09 12.98
N SER A 264 -6.77 14.86 14.12
CA SER A 264 -6.14 14.84 15.43
C SER A 264 -6.21 13.45 16.03
N TYR A 265 -5.09 12.94 16.53
CA TYR A 265 -5.01 11.63 17.17
C TYR A 265 -5.90 11.57 18.44
N ILE A 266 -6.73 10.52 18.55
CA ILE A 266 -7.49 10.21 19.78
C ILE A 266 -6.84 9.03 20.50
N SER A 267 -6.71 7.90 19.80
CA SER A 267 -6.21 6.65 20.36
C SER A 267 -5.80 5.68 19.25
N HIS A 268 -5.01 4.66 19.56
CA HIS A 268 -4.83 3.50 18.68
C HIS A 268 -4.94 2.22 19.48
N LYS A 269 -5.24 1.12 18.79
CA LYS A 269 -5.18 -0.23 19.35
C LYS A 269 -4.43 -1.13 18.39
N LEU A 270 -3.39 -1.79 18.87
CA LEU A 270 -2.69 -2.82 18.11
C LEU A 270 -3.59 -4.04 17.92
N ASP A 271 -3.48 -4.68 16.76
CA ASP A 271 -4.21 -5.90 16.46
C ASP A 271 -3.72 -7.04 17.35
N ASN A 272 -4.66 -7.89 17.76
CA ASN A 272 -4.36 -9.03 18.60
C ASN A 272 -4.52 -10.34 17.81
N ASP A 273 -3.68 -11.31 18.16
CA ASP A 273 -3.81 -12.70 17.73
C ASP A 273 -5.00 -13.40 18.41
N ILE A 274 -5.24 -14.66 18.02
CA ILE A 274 -6.33 -15.47 18.57
C ILE A 274 -6.24 -15.70 20.09
N ASN A 275 -5.06 -15.50 20.67
CA ASN A 275 -4.80 -15.64 22.10
C ASN A 275 -4.92 -14.31 22.85
N GLY A 276 -5.28 -13.21 22.17
CA GLY A 276 -5.43 -11.88 22.74
C GLY A 276 -4.13 -11.13 22.98
N SER A 277 -2.99 -11.65 22.51
CA SER A 277 -1.69 -10.96 22.53
C SER A 277 -1.51 -10.14 21.26
N VAL A 278 -0.63 -9.13 21.25
CA VAL A 278 -0.34 -8.37 20.02
C VAL A 278 0.06 -9.32 18.88
N SER A 279 -0.58 -9.16 17.73
CA SER A 279 -0.30 -9.87 16.50
C SER A 279 0.98 -9.30 15.88
N VAL A 280 1.96 -10.18 15.66
CA VAL A 280 3.28 -9.80 15.14
C VAL A 280 3.61 -10.72 13.98
N ASN A 281 3.91 -10.14 12.83
CA ASN A 281 4.38 -10.86 11.65
C ASN A 281 5.87 -10.51 11.46
N VAL A 282 6.73 -11.51 11.33
CA VAL A 282 8.16 -11.25 11.10
C VAL A 282 8.40 -11.21 9.59
N VAL A 283 8.73 -10.04 9.07
CA VAL A 283 8.87 -9.83 7.61
C VAL A 283 10.33 -9.92 7.14
N ARG A 284 11.29 -9.79 8.07
CA ARG A 284 12.71 -9.96 7.78
C ARG A 284 13.49 -10.30 9.05
N ILE A 285 14.41 -11.26 8.93
CA ILE A 285 15.41 -11.59 9.94
C ILE A 285 16.79 -11.66 9.29
N ASP A 286 17.70 -10.80 9.76
CA ASP A 286 19.14 -10.95 9.53
C ASP A 286 19.87 -11.09 10.87
N ASP A 287 21.20 -11.30 10.83
CA ASP A 287 22.00 -11.43 12.06
C ASP A 287 22.06 -10.14 12.90
N GLY A 288 21.80 -8.98 12.29
CA GLY A 288 21.90 -7.66 12.94
C GLY A 288 20.60 -6.85 12.98
N LEU A 289 19.54 -7.30 12.31
CA LEU A 289 18.27 -6.58 12.21
C LEU A 289 17.08 -7.54 12.13
N ILE A 290 15.95 -7.12 12.69
CA ILE A 290 14.65 -7.76 12.51
C ILE A 290 13.66 -6.69 12.10
N VAL A 291 12.81 -6.97 11.11
CA VAL A 291 11.67 -6.12 10.78
C VAL A 291 10.40 -6.87 11.13
N LEU A 292 9.56 -6.22 11.94
CA LEU A 292 8.28 -6.73 12.39
C LEU A 292 7.16 -5.90 11.76
N LYS A 293 6.10 -6.56 11.33
CA LYS A 293 4.83 -5.93 10.96
C LYS A 293 3.83 -6.09 12.09
N LEU A 294 3.24 -4.97 12.50
CA LEU A 294 2.13 -4.89 13.45
C LEU A 294 0.95 -4.21 12.76
N GLY A 295 -0.27 -4.71 12.97
CA GLY A 295 -1.48 -4.00 12.55
C GLY A 295 -2.01 -3.10 13.67
N ALA A 296 -2.62 -1.97 13.31
CA ALA A 296 -3.23 -1.07 14.29
C ALA A 296 -4.50 -0.41 13.73
N THR A 297 -5.54 -0.37 14.56
CA THR A 297 -6.70 0.50 14.32
C THR A 297 -6.48 1.83 15.04
N VAL A 298 -6.36 2.90 14.26
CA VAL A 298 -6.17 4.27 14.75
C VAL A 298 -7.50 5.00 14.72
N LYS A 299 -7.83 5.67 15.82
CA LYS A 299 -9.01 6.51 15.96
C LYS A 299 -8.58 7.98 15.98
N VAL A 300 -9.22 8.79 15.16
CA VAL A 300 -8.90 10.21 15.00
C VAL A 300 -10.16 11.07 15.03
N GLU A 301 -10.00 12.32 15.43
CA GLU A 301 -10.98 13.38 15.22
C GLU A 301 -10.62 14.10 13.92
N VAL A 302 -11.46 14.01 12.90
CA VAL A 302 -11.31 14.82 11.69
C VAL A 302 -12.08 16.10 11.90
N ALA A 303 -11.42 17.23 11.73
CA ALA A 303 -12.03 18.55 11.77
C ALA A 303 -11.95 19.18 10.37
N ALA A 304 -13.05 19.79 9.95
CA ALA A 304 -13.12 20.57 8.72
C ALA A 304 -13.97 21.81 8.95
N ARG A 305 -13.59 22.92 8.31
CA ARG A 305 -14.37 24.15 8.33
C ARG A 305 -15.29 24.15 7.11
N PHE A 306 -16.59 24.11 7.37
CA PHE A 306 -17.61 24.14 6.33
C PHE A 306 -18.13 25.56 6.12
N TYR A 307 -18.46 25.90 4.89
CA TYR A 307 -19.13 27.13 4.53
C TYR A 307 -20.39 26.83 3.72
N PHE A 308 -21.47 27.45 4.15
CA PHE A 308 -22.77 27.30 3.53
C PHE A 308 -23.03 28.50 2.63
N SER A 309 -23.60 28.25 1.46
CA SER A 309 -24.11 29.31 0.59
C SER A 309 -25.53 29.01 0.15
N SER A 310 -26.36 30.05 0.15
CA SER A 310 -27.70 30.00 -0.41
C SER A 310 -27.76 30.83 -1.67
N LYS A 311 -28.61 30.42 -2.62
CA LYS A 311 -28.79 31.13 -3.88
C LYS A 311 -29.79 32.27 -3.69
N ASP A 312 -29.37 33.50 -3.94
CA ASP A 312 -30.25 34.66 -3.89
C ASP A 312 -31.32 34.55 -5.00
N PRO A 313 -32.62 34.63 -4.68
CA PRO A 313 -33.67 34.54 -5.67
C PRO A 313 -33.73 35.73 -6.65
N VAL A 314 -33.07 36.86 -6.34
CA VAL A 314 -33.10 38.10 -7.13
C VAL A 314 -32.10 38.06 -8.29
N ASP A 315 -30.81 37.90 -7.99
CA ASP A 315 -29.74 37.92 -8.99
C ASP A 315 -29.16 36.51 -9.30
N ARG A 316 -29.57 35.49 -8.54
CA ARG A 316 -29.13 34.08 -8.66
C ARG A 316 -27.67 33.84 -8.29
N ASP A 317 -27.02 34.78 -7.61
CA ASP A 317 -25.69 34.58 -7.06
C ASP A 317 -25.75 33.80 -5.74
N TYR A 318 -24.67 33.10 -5.40
CA TYR A 318 -24.54 32.41 -4.12
C TYR A 318 -24.04 33.38 -3.06
N VAL A 319 -24.85 33.59 -2.02
CA VAL A 319 -24.47 34.39 -0.87
C VAL A 319 -23.90 33.47 0.18
N ARG A 320 -22.60 33.65 0.48
CA ARG A 320 -21.92 32.93 1.56
C ARG A 320 -22.54 33.34 2.88
N LEU A 321 -23.04 32.35 3.61
CA LEU A 321 -23.52 32.49 4.96
C LEU A 321 -22.32 32.38 5.91
N ARG A 322 -22.57 31.85 7.12
CA ARG A 322 -21.53 31.58 8.10
C ARG A 322 -20.87 30.24 7.81
N GLY A 323 -19.63 30.10 8.25
CA GLY A 323 -18.95 28.81 8.32
C GLY A 323 -18.70 28.37 9.75
N TYR A 324 -18.69 27.07 9.97
CA TYR A 324 -18.47 26.45 11.27
C TYR A 324 -17.48 25.31 11.13
N VAL A 325 -16.73 25.05 12.21
CA VAL A 325 -15.87 23.88 12.28
C VAL A 325 -16.72 22.72 12.76
N CYS A 326 -16.92 21.74 11.91
CA CYS A 326 -17.54 20.49 12.30
C CYS A 326 -16.44 19.47 12.60
N LYS A 327 -16.79 18.48 13.41
CA LYS A 327 -15.89 17.39 13.77
C LYS A 327 -16.60 16.06 13.59
N THR A 328 -15.89 15.08 13.05
CA THR A 328 -16.32 13.68 13.02
C THR A 328 -15.23 12.80 13.61
N THR A 329 -15.61 11.61 14.03
CA THR A 329 -14.67 10.62 14.56
C THR A 329 -14.55 9.48 13.57
N GLU A 330 -13.36 9.32 13.03
CA GLU A 330 -13.06 8.27 12.05
C GLU A 330 -12.14 7.21 12.67
N SER A 331 -12.08 6.06 12.01
CA SER A 331 -11.06 5.07 12.30
C SER A 331 -10.53 4.48 11.01
N PHE A 332 -9.21 4.36 10.94
CA PHE A 332 -8.53 3.70 9.83
C PHE A 332 -7.63 2.60 10.38
N HIS A 333 -7.39 1.58 9.57
CA HIS A 333 -6.39 0.56 9.86
C HIS A 333 -5.08 0.96 9.20
N THR A 334 -3.97 0.68 9.85
CA THR A 334 -2.63 0.90 9.31
C THR A 334 -1.69 -0.21 9.74
N ASP A 335 -0.73 -0.50 8.87
CA ASP A 335 0.39 -1.36 9.19
C ASP A 335 1.56 -0.53 9.71
N ILE A 336 2.23 -1.06 10.72
CA ILE A 336 3.42 -0.48 11.33
C ILE A 336 4.58 -1.43 11.10
N LEU A 337 5.64 -0.96 10.44
CA LEU A 337 6.90 -1.67 10.36
C LEU A 337 7.83 -1.18 11.47
N LEU A 338 8.20 -2.11 12.35
CA LEU A 338 9.11 -1.88 13.46
C LEU A 338 10.44 -2.56 13.14
N THR A 339 11.46 -1.77 12.84
CA THR A 339 12.83 -2.23 12.63
C THR A 339 13.57 -2.22 13.96
N LEU A 340 14.01 -3.41 14.36
CA LEU A 340 14.77 -3.65 15.57
C LEU A 340 16.22 -3.98 15.19
N SER A 341 17.17 -3.37 15.87
CA SER A 341 18.60 -3.69 15.75
C SER A 341 19.09 -4.41 17.01
N GLY A 342 20.07 -5.29 16.85
CA GLY A 342 20.62 -6.13 17.93
C GLY A 342 21.49 -7.27 17.39
N ASP A 343 22.14 -8.04 18.28
CA ASP A 343 22.87 -9.26 17.89
C ASP A 343 21.94 -10.49 17.91
N PHE A 344 21.29 -10.76 16.79
CA PHE A 344 20.36 -11.88 16.65
C PHE A 344 21.06 -13.21 16.29
N SER A 345 22.39 -13.27 16.45
CA SER A 345 23.19 -14.47 16.19
C SER A 345 23.39 -15.36 17.43
N LYS A 346 23.27 -14.81 18.63
CA LYS A 346 23.53 -15.52 19.90
C LYS A 346 22.34 -15.51 20.86
N ASP A 347 22.00 -14.35 21.41
CA ASP A 347 20.91 -14.13 22.37
C ASP A 347 20.31 -12.74 22.15
N PHE A 348 18.99 -12.59 22.34
CA PHE A 348 18.22 -11.35 22.17
C PHE A 348 18.47 -10.34 23.31
N GLU A 349 19.73 -10.10 23.65
CA GLU A 349 20.12 -9.07 24.60
C GLU A 349 20.32 -7.73 23.84
N GLU A 350 19.89 -6.61 24.44
CA GLU A 350 20.07 -5.26 23.89
C GLU A 350 19.36 -5.01 22.54
N ILE A 351 18.02 -5.18 22.53
CA ILE A 351 17.17 -4.80 21.40
C ILE A 351 16.96 -3.28 21.41
N GLU A 352 17.32 -2.60 20.32
CA GLU A 352 17.04 -1.20 20.10
C GLU A 352 16.04 -1.01 18.96
N VAL A 353 15.17 0.00 19.08
CA VAL A 353 14.30 0.42 17.99
C VAL A 353 15.10 1.35 17.08
N ASP A 354 15.34 0.89 15.86
CA ASP A 354 16.07 1.65 14.83
C ASP A 354 15.12 2.54 14.02
N GLU A 355 13.99 1.97 13.60
CA GLU A 355 13.01 2.66 12.78
C GLU A 355 11.58 2.19 13.08
N ILE A 356 10.64 3.12 12.97
CA ILE A 356 9.21 2.85 12.98
C ILE A 356 8.60 3.58 11.78
N GLU A 357 8.00 2.80 10.88
CA GLU A 357 7.31 3.27 9.71
C GLU A 357 5.81 3.00 9.85
N VAL A 358 4.98 4.01 9.56
CA VAL A 358 3.52 3.88 9.51
C VAL A 358 3.13 3.94 8.04
N VAL A 359 2.63 2.83 7.49
CA VAL A 359 2.51 2.62 6.04
C VAL A 359 1.38 3.46 5.43
N GLU A 360 0.27 3.60 6.16
CA GLU A 360 -0.93 4.30 5.71
C GLU A 360 -1.45 5.27 6.77
N THR A 361 -2.12 6.33 6.29
CA THR A 361 -2.77 7.34 7.12
C THR A 361 -4.21 7.54 6.64
N ILE A 362 -5.02 8.24 7.42
CA ILE A 362 -6.39 8.57 7.05
C ILE A 362 -6.42 9.38 5.75
N ASN A 363 -7.35 9.03 4.86
CA ASN A 363 -7.54 9.68 3.56
C ASN A 363 -8.96 10.20 3.33
N GLU A 364 -9.91 9.86 4.21
CA GLU A 364 -11.33 10.21 4.08
C GLU A 364 -11.92 10.62 5.43
N GLY A 365 -12.83 11.59 5.43
CA GLY A 365 -13.61 12.02 6.60
C GLY A 365 -15.09 12.16 6.28
N HIS A 366 -15.95 11.47 7.03
CA HIS A 366 -17.38 11.37 6.75
C HIS A 366 -18.19 12.24 7.71
N PHE A 367 -18.78 13.31 7.17
CA PHE A 367 -19.56 14.28 7.94
C PHE A 367 -21.08 14.13 7.80
N LEU A 368 -21.55 13.03 7.19
CA LEU A 368 -22.97 12.72 6.95
C LEU A 368 -23.76 13.94 6.46
N GLU A 369 -24.59 14.52 7.33
CA GLU A 369 -25.35 15.74 7.05
C GLU A 369 -24.79 16.90 7.88
N VAL A 370 -24.38 17.95 7.17
CA VAL A 370 -23.82 19.17 7.73
C VAL A 370 -24.82 20.29 7.48
N GLU A 371 -25.31 20.91 8.54
CA GLU A 371 -26.30 21.98 8.47
C GLU A 371 -25.83 23.26 9.15
N LEU A 372 -26.42 24.38 8.73
CA LEU A 372 -26.19 25.67 9.36
C LEU A 372 -26.84 25.69 10.74
N GLU A 373 -26.04 25.78 11.80
CA GLU A 373 -26.56 26.05 13.14
C GLU A 373 -27.05 27.50 13.21
N TRP A 374 -28.34 27.67 13.53
CA TRP A 374 -28.93 28.95 13.87
C TRP A 374 -28.69 29.21 15.37
N PRO A 375 -28.24 30.41 15.77
CA PRO A 375 -28.21 30.75 17.19
C PRO A 375 -29.60 30.55 17.77
N ASP A 376 -29.72 29.88 18.91
CA ASP A 376 -30.98 29.81 19.65
C ASP A 376 -31.47 31.24 19.92
N GLU A 377 -32.68 31.56 19.44
CA GLU A 377 -33.33 32.86 19.65
C GLU A 377 -33.82 33.00 21.10
N TYR A 378 -32.98 32.79 22.11
CA TYR A 378 -33.30 33.12 23.50
C TYR A 378 -32.04 33.51 24.28
N ASP A 379 -31.75 34.82 24.27
CA ASP A 379 -31.08 35.55 25.35
C ASP A 379 -31.92 36.78 25.72
#